data_AF-A0A0S8FY09-F1
#
_entry.id   AF-A0A0S8FY09-F1
#
_cell.length_a   1.000
_cell.length_b   1.000
_cell.length_c   1.000
_cell.angle_alpha   90.00
_cell.angle_beta   90.00
_cell.angle_gamma   90.00
#
_symmetry.space_group_name_H-M   'P 1'
#
loop_
_entity.id
_entity.type
_entity.pdbx_description
1 polymer ?
#
loop_
_entity_poly.entity_id
_entity_poly.type
_entity_poly.pdbx_seq_one_letter_code
_entity_poly.pdbx_strand_id
1 'polypeptide(L)'
;MIGEHDERTIRCRRLGHAVTFRYCRTQEGESVCPLILDCWWESFDVRGFLQAHLPPEQMEGIERPEPRPKVVSLLEMIKRARRRAQDGQDA
;
A
#
# COMPACT_ATOMS: atom_id res chain seq x y z
N MET A 1 -10.78 12.76 16.98
CA MET A 1 -9.85 11.80 17.65
C MET A 1 -9.42 10.78 16.61
N ILE A 2 -8.19 10.25 16.63
CA ILE A 2 -7.71 9.32 15.58
C ILE A 2 -8.55 8.03 15.46
N GLY A 3 -9.29 7.64 16.49
CA GLY A 3 -10.17 6.47 16.49
C GLY A 3 -11.64 6.72 16.09
N GLU A 4 -12.02 7.94 15.73
CA GLU A 4 -13.43 8.34 15.51
C GLU A 4 -14.17 7.52 14.44
N HIS A 5 -13.46 7.03 13.44
CA HIS A 5 -14.03 6.27 12.33
C HIS A 5 -13.71 4.77 12.38
N ASP A 6 -13.05 4.30 13.44
CA ASP A 6 -12.47 2.95 13.53
C ASP A 6 -13.46 1.81 13.30
N GLU A 7 -14.71 2.00 13.70
CA GLU A 7 -15.76 0.97 13.65
C GLU A 7 -16.42 0.85 12.27
N ARG A 8 -16.20 1.83 11.38
CA ARG A 8 -16.75 1.77 10.04
C ARG A 8 -16.13 0.60 9.29
N THR A 9 -16.92 -0.04 8.43
CA THR A 9 -16.48 -1.22 7.67
C THR A 9 -16.72 -1.04 6.17
N ILE A 10 -15.82 -1.62 5.37
CA ILE A 10 -15.96 -1.72 3.90
C ILE A 10 -15.45 -3.09 3.42
N ARG A 11 -15.86 -3.51 2.22
CA ARG A 11 -15.23 -4.66 1.55
C ARG A 11 -13.86 -4.26 0.98
N CYS A 12 -12.79 -4.85 1.50
CA CYS A 12 -11.42 -4.55 1.08
C CYS A 12 -11.15 -5.00 -0.36
N ARG A 13 -10.70 -4.07 -1.21
CA ARG A 13 -10.31 -4.36 -2.61
C ARG A 13 -9.09 -5.28 -2.73
N ARG A 14 -8.22 -5.31 -1.71
CA ARG A 14 -7.00 -6.16 -1.69
C ARG A 14 -7.27 -7.56 -1.14
N LEU A 15 -8.13 -7.68 -0.13
CA LEU A 15 -8.31 -8.92 0.63
C LEU A 15 -9.64 -9.63 0.34
N GLY A 16 -10.57 -8.99 -0.35
CA GLY A 16 -11.83 -9.60 -0.75
C GLY A 16 -12.83 -9.87 0.38
N HIS A 17 -12.65 -9.29 1.57
CA HIS A 17 -13.59 -9.42 2.70
C HIS A 17 -13.76 -8.09 3.44
N ALA A 18 -14.73 -8.03 4.36
CA ALA A 18 -15.01 -6.83 5.14
C ALA A 18 -13.87 -6.53 6.13
N VAL A 19 -13.44 -5.27 6.18
CA VAL A 19 -12.41 -4.77 7.11
C VAL A 19 -12.86 -3.46 7.72
N THR A 20 -12.31 -3.12 8.89
CA THR A 20 -12.58 -1.85 9.57
C THR A 20 -11.68 -0.71 9.08
N PHE A 21 -12.08 0.54 9.29
CA PHE A 21 -11.18 1.68 9.08
C PHE A 21 -9.93 1.57 9.97
N ARG A 22 -10.10 1.09 11.22
CA ARG A 22 -8.98 0.77 12.11
C ARG A 22 -7.94 -0.10 11.40
N TYR A 23 -8.37 -1.21 10.81
CA TYR A 23 -7.50 -2.10 10.08
C TYR A 23 -6.73 -1.38 8.95
N CYS A 24 -7.42 -0.51 8.20
CA CYS A 24 -6.79 0.26 7.14
C CYS A 24 -5.76 1.28 7.64
N ARG A 25 -5.99 1.93 8.80
CA ARG A 25 -5.05 2.94 9.34
C ARG A 25 -3.93 2.35 10.20
N THR A 26 -3.95 1.05 10.52
CA THR A 26 -2.95 0.39 11.38
C THR A 26 -2.34 -0.87 10.76
N GLN A 27 -2.18 -0.96 9.42
CA GLN A 27 -1.64 -2.19 8.80
C GLN A 27 -0.25 -2.53 9.36
N GLU A 28 -0.10 -3.77 9.84
CA GLU A 28 1.14 -4.34 10.38
C GLU A 28 1.91 -3.36 11.31
N GLY A 29 1.16 -2.65 12.18
CA GLY A 29 1.71 -1.88 13.29
C GLY A 29 2.21 -0.47 12.98
N GLU A 30 2.63 -0.17 11.74
CA GLU A 30 3.27 1.13 11.44
C GLU A 30 2.80 1.82 10.16
N SER A 31 2.14 1.10 9.24
CA SER A 31 1.81 1.65 7.93
C SER A 31 0.32 1.81 7.69
N VAL A 32 -0.06 2.96 7.13
CA VAL A 32 -1.42 3.20 6.66
C VAL A 32 -1.58 2.54 5.29
N CYS A 33 -2.74 1.90 5.06
CA CYS A 33 -3.04 1.28 3.78
C CYS A 33 -2.90 2.31 2.64
N PRO A 34 -2.15 2.02 1.56
CA PRO A 34 -1.93 2.99 0.48
C PRO A 34 -3.20 3.29 -0.33
N LEU A 35 -4.22 2.44 -0.24
CA LEU A 35 -5.51 2.65 -0.92
C LEU A 35 -6.55 3.32 -0.01
N ILE A 36 -6.17 3.81 1.18
CA ILE A 36 -7.13 4.31 2.17
C ILE A 36 -7.95 5.49 1.64
N LEU A 37 -7.34 6.39 0.89
CA LEU A 37 -8.03 7.52 0.27
C LEU A 37 -9.05 7.05 -0.77
N ASP A 38 -8.63 6.16 -1.67
CA ASP A 38 -9.50 5.60 -2.73
C ASP A 38 -10.64 4.73 -2.20
N CYS A 39 -10.45 4.12 -1.03
CA CYS A 39 -11.44 3.22 -0.43
C CYS A 39 -12.49 3.95 0.40
N TRP A 40 -12.13 5.06 1.03
CA TRP A 40 -12.96 5.70 2.07
C TRP A 40 -13.51 7.08 1.71
N TRP A 41 -13.12 7.66 0.55
CA TRP A 41 -13.57 9.01 0.13
C TRP A 41 -15.10 9.18 0.06
N GLU A 42 -15.85 8.12 -0.28
CA GLU A 42 -17.32 8.18 -0.30
C GLU A 42 -17.95 8.09 1.10
N SER A 43 -17.20 7.59 2.08
CA SER A 43 -17.72 7.36 3.44
C SER A 43 -17.59 8.59 4.34
N PHE A 44 -16.53 9.39 4.19
CA PHE A 44 -16.28 10.64 4.89
C PHE A 44 -15.09 11.37 4.27
N ASP A 45 -14.79 12.58 4.75
CA ASP A 45 -13.55 13.29 4.43
C ASP A 45 -12.33 12.60 5.04
N VAL A 46 -11.95 11.46 4.46
CA VAL A 46 -10.80 10.67 4.88
C VAL A 46 -9.50 11.44 4.67
N ARG A 47 -9.41 12.31 3.66
CA ARG A 47 -8.21 13.10 3.42
C ARG A 47 -8.01 14.12 4.54
N GLY A 48 -9.00 14.96 4.81
CA GLY A 48 -8.93 15.95 5.88
C GLY A 48 -8.74 15.29 7.24
N PHE A 49 -9.41 14.16 7.48
CA PHE A 49 -9.23 13.37 8.70
C PHE A 49 -7.79 12.89 8.90
N LEU A 50 -7.17 12.30 7.88
CA LEU A 50 -5.78 11.82 7.97
C LEU A 50 -4.79 12.97 8.09
N GLN A 51 -4.97 14.07 7.34
CA GLN A 51 -4.12 15.26 7.45
C GLN A 51 -4.15 15.89 8.85
N ALA A 52 -5.30 15.84 9.52
CA ALA A 52 -5.44 16.38 10.87
C ALA A 52 -4.84 15.49 11.98
N HIS A 53 -4.57 14.21 11.70
CA HIS A 53 -4.16 13.23 12.72
C HIS A 53 -2.88 12.45 12.42
N LEU A 54 -2.33 12.50 11.20
CA LEU A 54 -1.07 11.85 10.84
C LEU A 54 0.06 12.87 10.69
N PRO A 55 1.32 12.45 10.94
CA PRO A 55 2.49 13.23 10.56
C PRO A 55 2.53 13.51 9.05
N PRO A 56 3.02 14.70 8.62
CA PRO A 56 3.07 15.08 7.21
C PRO A 56 3.81 14.07 6.32
N GLU A 57 4.89 13.46 6.83
CA GLU A 57 5.68 12.45 6.12
C GLU A 57 4.88 11.17 5.82
N GLN A 58 4.01 10.77 6.74
CA GLN A 58 3.12 9.62 6.52
C GLN A 58 2.04 9.97 5.50
N MET A 59 1.51 11.20 5.56
CA MET A 59 0.52 11.67 4.59
C MET A 59 1.10 11.74 3.18
N GLU A 60 2.33 12.25 3.02
CA GLU A 60 3.00 12.33 1.71
C GLU A 60 3.18 10.94 1.08
N GLY A 61 3.55 9.93 1.87
CA GLY A 61 3.67 8.55 1.40
C GLY A 61 2.33 7.93 0.92
N ILE A 62 1.20 8.40 1.46
CA ILE A 62 -0.14 7.98 1.03
C ILE A 62 -0.56 8.73 -0.25
N GLU A 63 -0.29 10.03 -0.34
CA GLU A 63 -0.68 10.86 -1.49
C GLU A 63 0.19 10.60 -2.73
N ARG A 64 1.44 10.20 -2.52
CA ARG A 64 2.43 9.94 -3.57
C ARG A 64 3.02 8.55 -3.39
N PRO A 65 2.23 7.48 -3.59
CA PRO A 65 2.74 6.13 -3.45
C PRO A 65 3.85 5.91 -4.48
N GLU A 66 5.09 5.69 -4.03
CA GLU A 66 6.19 5.39 -4.94
C GLU A 66 5.85 4.11 -5.74
N PRO A 67 6.04 4.14 -7.07
CA PRO A 67 5.94 2.93 -7.87
C PRO A 67 6.97 1.92 -7.35
N ARG A 68 6.51 0.86 -6.67
CA ARG A 68 7.41 -0.19 -6.20
C ARG A 68 8.29 -0.63 -7.38
N PRO A 69 9.63 -0.71 -7.25
CA PRO A 69 10.57 -1.00 -8.33
C PRO A 69 10.53 -2.48 -8.77
N LYS A 70 9.33 -3.06 -8.86
CA LYS A 70 9.09 -4.43 -9.31
C LYS A 70 9.61 -4.64 -10.73
N VAL A 71 9.52 -3.63 -11.61
CA VAL A 71 10.06 -3.73 -12.98
C VAL A 71 11.57 -3.85 -12.96
N VAL A 72 12.28 -3.06 -12.14
CA VAL A 72 13.74 -3.17 -12.01
C VAL A 72 14.14 -4.53 -11.45
N SER A 73 13.44 -4.99 -10.40
CA SER A 73 13.67 -6.31 -9.82
C SER A 73 13.42 -7.44 -10.83
N LEU A 74 12.32 -7.38 -11.60
CA LEU A 74 12.02 -8.33 -12.67
C LEU A 74 13.08 -8.32 -13.78
N LEU A 75 13.55 -7.14 -14.21
CA LEU A 75 14.62 -7.03 -15.21
C LEU A 75 15.92 -7.65 -14.72
N GLU A 76 16.29 -7.45 -13.46
CA GLU A 76 17.48 -8.08 -12.87
C GLU A 76 17.33 -9.60 -12.73
N MET A 77 16.14 -10.09 -12.37
CA MET A 77 15.84 -11.53 -12.37
C MET A 77 15.95 -12.14 -13.77
N ILE A 78 15.42 -11.47 -14.79
CA ILE A 78 15.52 -11.91 -16.19
C ILE A 78 16.98 -11.93 -16.65
N LYS A 79 17.77 -10.89 -16.34
CA LYS A 79 19.21 -10.85 -16.65
C LYS A 79 19.97 -12.02 -16.00
N ARG A 80 19.71 -12.30 -14.72
CA ARG A 80 20.32 -13.44 -14.01
C ARG A 80 19.94 -14.78 -14.64
N ALA A 81 18.68 -14.95 -15.04
CA ALA A 81 18.23 -16.16 -15.72
C ALA A 81 18.89 -16.36 -17.09
N ARG A 82 19.03 -15.28 -17.88
CA ARG A 82 19.72 -15.33 -19.19
C ARG A 82 21.20 -15.71 -19.08
N ARG A 83 21.92 -15.16 -18.09
CA ARG A 83 23.32 -15.52 -17.82
C ARG A 83 23.47 -17.02 -17.55
N ARG A 84 22.66 -17.56 -16.64
CA ARG A 84 22.66 -19.00 -16.31
C ARG A 84 22.38 -19.90 -17.51
N ALA A 85 21.50 -19.46 -18.42
CA ALA A 85 21.18 -20.23 -19.62
C ALA A 85 22.33 -20.24 -20.65
N GLN A 86 23.10 -19.15 -20.72
CA GLN A 86 24.26 -19.03 -21.60
C GLN A 86 25.47 -19.79 -21.04
N ASP A 87 25.72 -19.69 -19.73
CA ASP A 87 26.83 -20.39 -19.05
C ASP A 87 26.67 -21.93 -19.07
N GLY A 88 25.45 -22.43 -19.26
CA GLY A 88 25.14 -23.87 -19.37
C GLY A 88 25.17 -24.44 -20.80
N GLN A 89 25.45 -23.62 -21.82
CA GLN A 89 25.54 -24.05 -23.23
C GLN A 89 26.98 -24.32 -23.71
N ASP A 90 27.98 -23.94 -22.90
CA ASP A 90 29.41 -24.11 -23.18
C ASP A 90 30.08 -25.19 -22.30
N ALA A 91 29.29 -26.07 -21.68
CA ALA A 91 29.74 -27.20 -20.84
C ALA A 91 29.36 -28.56 -21.43
#